data_AF-A0A7W7QEK8-F1
#
_entry.id   AF-A0A7W7QEK8-F1
#
_cell.length_a   1.000
_cell.length_b   1.000
_cell.length_c   1.000
_cell.angle_alpha   90.00
_cell.angle_beta   90.00
_cell.angle_gamma   90.00
#
_symmetry.space_group_name_H-M   'P 1'
#
loop_
_entity.id
_entity.type
_entity.pdbx_description
1 polymer ?
#
loop_
_entity_poly.entity_id
_entity_poly.type
_entity_poly.pdbx_seq_one_letter_code
_entity_poly.pdbx_strand_id
1 'polypeptide(L)'
;MTTLEQAAFGDRPDLVVTATPALPRDRWLAAVVLGAQGHYARAATLLHDLTRRPDDLGALASATLASHRRQLGGHAAARRHDARAIATATTDEARADALLGLAADAVGTGRLGEARKLADRVPLTTWRARVRHGWVSAEICLSAGGAALPHAERALGESKAIRHRVKSEIVLAAALSGTEPVMARKLVTRARDDATDLHLSSLVWPASLLLAEVDPSESSRHTRNAALVLHGLLLRTDPRGRELAERSPWVPDPAGPTG
;
A
#
# COMPACT_ATOMS: atom_id res chain seq x y z
N MET A 1 21.51 15.24 -8.21
CA MET A 1 20.22 15.78 -7.70
C MET A 1 19.27 14.61 -7.59
N THR A 2 18.59 14.44 -6.45
CA THR A 2 17.59 13.38 -6.28
C THR A 2 16.35 13.68 -7.12
N THR A 3 15.89 12.72 -7.94
CA THR A 3 14.69 12.88 -8.78
C THR A 3 13.43 12.36 -8.09
N LEU A 4 12.25 12.78 -8.57
CA LEU A 4 10.98 12.23 -8.10
C LEU A 4 10.83 10.74 -8.45
N GLU A 5 11.42 10.27 -9.56
CA GLU A 5 11.51 8.84 -9.85
C GLU A 5 12.32 8.08 -8.81
N GLN A 6 13.47 8.60 -8.37
CA GLN A 6 14.27 7.98 -7.31
C GLN A 6 13.52 7.95 -5.97
N ALA A 7 12.69 8.96 -5.69
CA ALA A 7 11.86 8.97 -4.49
C ALA A 7 10.66 8.00 -4.58
N ALA A 8 9.98 7.94 -5.72
CA ALA A 8 8.81 7.08 -5.89
C ALA A 8 9.18 5.59 -6.01
N PHE A 9 10.27 5.29 -6.72
CA PHE A 9 10.62 3.94 -7.18
C PHE A 9 12.13 3.62 -7.06
N GLY A 10 12.88 4.35 -6.23
CA GLY A 10 14.30 4.13 -6.00
C GLY A 10 14.64 4.05 -4.50
N ASP A 11 15.74 4.70 -4.14
CA ASP A 11 16.41 4.61 -2.85
C ASP A 11 16.21 5.82 -1.92
N ARG A 12 15.49 6.86 -2.38
CA ARG A 12 15.24 8.09 -1.60
C ARG A 12 13.77 8.37 -1.31
N PRO A 13 13.01 7.43 -0.72
CA PRO A 13 11.60 7.64 -0.41
C PRO A 13 11.36 8.73 0.66
N ASP A 14 12.43 9.15 1.34
CA ASP A 14 12.48 10.23 2.34
C ASP A 14 12.45 11.64 1.71
N LEU A 15 12.53 11.75 0.38
CA LEU A 15 12.53 13.05 -0.30
C LEU A 15 11.28 13.86 0.08
N VAL A 16 11.48 15.06 0.64
CA VAL A 16 10.40 15.98 0.99
C VAL A 16 9.89 16.69 -0.26
N VAL A 17 8.64 16.42 -0.63
CA VAL A 17 7.95 17.17 -1.70
C VAL A 17 7.47 18.51 -1.13
N THR A 18 8.13 19.61 -1.48
CA THR A 18 7.81 20.96 -0.98
C THR A 18 6.96 21.80 -1.93
N ALA A 19 7.06 21.55 -3.24
CA ALA A 19 6.35 22.29 -4.28
C ALA A 19 5.48 21.37 -5.16
N THR A 20 4.48 21.95 -5.81
CA THR A 20 3.67 21.26 -6.82
C THR A 20 4.43 21.26 -8.15
N PRO A 21 4.79 20.08 -8.71
CA PRO A 21 5.47 20.04 -10.01
C PRO A 21 4.61 20.59 -11.14
N ALA A 22 5.24 21.18 -12.17
CA ALA A 22 4.52 21.69 -13.33
C ALA A 22 4.07 20.56 -14.27
N LEU A 23 4.93 19.56 -14.50
CA LEU A 23 4.68 18.48 -15.44
C LEU A 23 3.71 17.43 -14.87
N PRO A 24 2.73 16.95 -15.66
CA PRO A 24 1.77 15.93 -15.22
C PRO A 24 2.42 14.65 -14.66
N ARG A 25 3.49 14.16 -15.30
CA ARG A 25 4.22 12.97 -14.85
C ARG A 25 4.85 13.17 -13.47
N ASP A 26 5.49 14.32 -13.27
CA ASP A 26 6.13 14.66 -12.00
C ASP A 26 5.09 14.85 -10.89
N ARG A 27 3.91 15.42 -11.20
CA ARG A 27 2.79 15.49 -10.24
C ARG A 27 2.34 14.10 -9.79
N TRP A 28 2.25 13.14 -10.71
CA TRP A 28 1.93 11.75 -10.37
C TRP A 28 3.00 11.13 -9.47
N LEU A 29 4.29 11.26 -9.81
CA LEU A 29 5.40 10.76 -8.98
C LEU A 29 5.42 11.41 -7.59
N ALA A 30 5.23 12.71 -7.51
CA ALA A 30 5.09 13.44 -6.25
C ALA A 30 3.91 12.92 -5.42
N ALA A 31 2.77 12.59 -6.06
CA ALA A 31 1.63 12.00 -5.36
C ALA A 31 1.93 10.57 -4.85
N VAL A 32 2.72 9.77 -5.56
CA VAL A 32 3.20 8.46 -5.10
C VAL A 32 4.07 8.60 -3.84
N VAL A 33 4.99 9.57 -3.83
CA VAL A 33 5.86 9.86 -2.68
C VAL A 33 5.04 10.36 -1.49
N LEU A 34 4.19 11.37 -1.69
CA LEU A 34 3.32 11.92 -0.65
C LEU A 34 2.41 10.85 -0.04
N GLY A 35 1.86 9.97 -0.88
CA GLY A 35 1.06 8.83 -0.44
C GLY A 35 1.83 7.85 0.44
N ALA A 36 3.06 7.53 0.06
CA ALA A 36 3.94 6.67 0.85
C ALA A 36 4.24 7.28 2.24
N GLN A 37 4.39 8.60 2.29
CA GLN A 37 4.64 9.39 3.50
C GLN A 37 3.36 9.74 4.30
N GLY A 38 2.19 9.28 3.87
CA GLY A 38 0.91 9.50 4.56
C GLY A 38 0.28 10.88 4.36
N HIS A 39 0.73 11.68 3.39
CA HIS A 39 0.15 12.98 3.03
C HIS A 39 -1.00 12.83 2.01
N TYR A 40 -2.03 12.06 2.34
CA TYR A 40 -3.09 11.69 1.38
C TYR A 40 -3.90 12.87 0.85
N ALA A 41 -4.12 13.93 1.64
CA ALA A 41 -4.79 15.13 1.16
C ALA A 41 -4.01 15.80 0.04
N ARG A 42 -2.69 15.99 0.23
CA ARG A 42 -1.82 16.59 -0.79
C ARG A 42 -1.71 15.69 -2.02
N ALA A 43 -1.55 14.38 -1.82
CA ALA A 43 -1.51 13.43 -2.93
C ALA A 43 -2.82 13.45 -3.73
N ALA A 44 -3.99 13.46 -3.07
CA ALA A 44 -5.29 13.53 -3.72
C ALA A 44 -5.45 14.81 -4.54
N THR A 45 -4.98 15.96 -4.04
CA THR A 45 -4.98 17.23 -4.79
C THR A 45 -4.17 17.12 -6.09
N LEU A 46 -2.96 16.55 -6.03
CA LEU A 46 -2.13 16.37 -7.23
C LEU A 46 -2.73 15.39 -8.25
N LEU A 47 -3.47 14.39 -7.76
CA LEU A 47 -4.08 13.37 -8.61
C LEU A 47 -5.40 13.83 -9.22
N HIS A 48 -6.10 14.80 -8.62
CA HIS A 48 -7.48 15.13 -8.94
C HIS A 48 -7.75 15.33 -10.44
N ASP A 49 -6.97 16.19 -11.09
CA ASP A 49 -7.11 16.44 -12.53
C ASP A 49 -6.49 15.34 -13.37
N LEU A 50 -5.43 14.69 -12.89
CA LEU A 50 -4.75 13.60 -13.60
C LEU A 50 -5.69 12.40 -13.78
N THR A 51 -6.49 12.05 -12.78
CA THR A 51 -7.45 10.95 -12.88
C THR A 51 -8.49 11.13 -13.98
N ARG A 52 -8.66 12.36 -14.51
CA ARG A 52 -9.62 12.66 -15.58
C ARG A 52 -9.05 12.45 -16.97
N ARG A 53 -7.73 12.27 -17.11
CA ARG A 53 -7.08 12.07 -18.39
C ARG A 53 -7.48 10.72 -19.00
N PRO A 54 -7.75 10.65 -20.31
CA PRO A 54 -8.10 9.41 -21.00
C PRO A 54 -6.86 8.66 -21.52
N ASP A 55 -5.79 8.61 -20.74
CA ASP A 55 -4.52 7.98 -21.12
C ASP A 55 -3.90 7.15 -19.98
N ASP A 56 -2.75 6.51 -20.24
CA ASP A 56 -2.06 5.68 -19.24
C ASP A 56 -1.65 6.47 -17.99
N LEU A 57 -1.33 7.76 -18.12
CA LEU A 57 -1.04 8.59 -16.94
C LEU A 57 -2.30 8.79 -16.09
N GLY A 58 -3.47 8.96 -16.70
CA GLY A 58 -4.74 8.98 -16.00
C GLY A 58 -5.10 7.66 -15.33
N ALA A 59 -4.75 6.53 -15.97
CA ALA A 59 -4.89 5.20 -15.38
C ALA A 59 -3.98 5.02 -14.16
N LEU A 60 -2.69 5.36 -14.28
CA LEU A 60 -1.72 5.32 -13.19
C LEU A 60 -2.12 6.24 -12.03
N ALA A 61 -2.59 7.44 -12.32
CA ALA A 61 -3.10 8.37 -11.31
C ALA A 61 -4.33 7.81 -10.59
N SER A 62 -5.26 7.20 -11.33
CA SER A 62 -6.46 6.55 -10.76
C SER A 62 -6.09 5.37 -9.87
N ALA A 63 -5.19 4.49 -10.31
CA ALA A 63 -4.71 3.37 -9.50
C ALA A 63 -3.91 3.82 -8.26
N THR A 64 -3.19 4.94 -8.36
CA THR A 64 -2.49 5.55 -7.22
C THR A 64 -3.50 6.07 -6.19
N LEU A 65 -4.54 6.79 -6.61
CA LEU A 65 -5.62 7.23 -5.72
C LEU A 65 -6.36 6.04 -5.10
N ALA A 66 -6.61 4.98 -5.89
CA ALA A 66 -7.21 3.74 -5.40
C ALA A 66 -6.39 3.13 -4.26
N SER A 67 -5.07 3.04 -4.44
CA SER A 67 -4.16 2.54 -3.40
C SER A 67 -4.23 3.36 -2.10
N HIS A 68 -4.39 4.68 -2.18
CA HIS A 68 -4.59 5.52 -0.99
C HIS A 68 -5.91 5.20 -0.27
N ARG A 69 -7.00 5.01 -1.04
CA ARG A 69 -8.31 4.65 -0.46
C ARG A 69 -8.26 3.27 0.18
N ARG A 70 -7.59 2.31 -0.44
CA ARG A 70 -7.38 0.97 0.09
C ARG A 70 -6.58 0.96 1.39
N GLN A 71 -5.56 1.81 1.49
CA GLN A 71 -4.79 1.95 2.73
C GLN A 71 -5.65 2.43 3.90
N LEU A 72 -6.76 3.12 3.63
CA LEU A 72 -7.74 3.57 4.61
C LEU A 72 -8.93 2.58 4.72
N GLY A 73 -8.76 1.35 4.25
CA GLY A 73 -9.78 0.29 4.23
C GLY A 73 -10.97 0.53 3.30
N GLY A 74 -10.93 1.59 2.48
CA GLY A 74 -11.96 1.98 1.53
C GLY A 74 -11.99 1.14 0.25
N HIS A 75 -12.04 -0.19 0.35
CA HIS A 75 -11.95 -1.11 -0.79
C HIS A 75 -12.99 -0.86 -1.89
N ALA A 76 -14.25 -0.59 -1.51
CA ALA A 76 -15.31 -0.30 -2.48
C ALA A 76 -15.04 1.00 -3.25
N ALA A 77 -14.44 2.01 -2.60
CA ALA A 77 -14.07 3.26 -3.25
C ALA A 77 -12.83 3.09 -4.14
N ALA A 78 -11.81 2.37 -3.65
CA ALA A 78 -10.61 2.03 -4.40
C ALA A 78 -10.94 1.29 -5.70
N ARG A 79 -11.83 0.28 -5.60
CA ARG A 79 -12.26 -0.54 -6.73
C ARG A 79 -12.82 0.28 -7.90
N ARG A 80 -13.57 1.36 -7.62
CA ARG A 80 -14.13 2.24 -8.67
C ARG A 80 -13.02 2.96 -9.44
N HIS A 81 -11.96 3.38 -8.75
CA HIS A 81 -10.82 4.03 -9.37
C HIS A 81 -10.00 3.05 -10.21
N ASP A 82 -9.75 1.83 -9.71
CA ASP A 82 -9.04 0.80 -10.49
C ASP A 82 -9.87 0.30 -11.69
N ALA A 83 -11.20 0.22 -11.56
CA ALA A 83 -12.09 -0.09 -12.68
C ALA A 83 -12.05 0.98 -13.78
N ARG A 84 -11.94 2.26 -13.40
CA ARG A 84 -11.70 3.35 -14.34
C ARG A 84 -10.32 3.22 -14.98
N ALA A 85 -9.29 2.93 -14.18
CA ALA A 85 -7.92 2.80 -14.67
C ALA A 85 -7.79 1.71 -15.74
N ILE A 86 -8.38 0.53 -15.51
CA ILE A 86 -8.30 -0.57 -16.49
C ILE A 86 -9.06 -0.27 -17.78
N ALA A 87 -10.08 0.60 -17.75
CA ALA A 87 -10.84 0.99 -18.93
C ALA A 87 -10.04 1.90 -19.89
N THR A 88 -9.02 2.62 -19.39
CA THR A 88 -8.21 3.55 -20.20
C THR A 88 -6.74 3.12 -20.34
N ALA A 89 -6.30 2.11 -19.60
CA ALA A 89 -4.93 1.61 -19.64
C ALA A 89 -4.64 0.86 -20.95
N THR A 90 -3.59 1.28 -21.65
CA THR A 90 -3.11 0.63 -22.88
C THR A 90 -1.74 -0.02 -22.70
N THR A 91 -0.93 0.50 -21.77
CA THR A 91 0.36 -0.08 -21.40
C THR A 91 0.21 -1.21 -20.38
N ASP A 92 1.13 -2.17 -20.42
CA ASP A 92 1.17 -3.24 -19.42
C ASP A 92 1.37 -2.72 -18.00
N GLU A 93 2.14 -1.65 -17.81
CA GLU A 93 2.34 -1.06 -16.49
C GLU A 93 1.03 -0.54 -15.88
N ALA A 94 0.27 0.26 -16.64
CA ALA A 94 -1.01 0.79 -16.19
C ALA A 94 -2.06 -0.31 -15.98
N ARG A 95 -2.09 -1.32 -16.88
CA ARG A 95 -2.97 -2.48 -16.76
C ARG A 95 -2.65 -3.31 -15.53
N ALA A 96 -1.37 -3.55 -15.25
CA ALA A 96 -0.93 -4.29 -14.07
C ALA A 96 -1.36 -3.60 -12.78
N ASP A 97 -1.13 -2.28 -12.65
CA ASP A 97 -1.51 -1.53 -11.46
C ASP A 97 -3.01 -1.60 -11.18
N ALA A 98 -3.83 -1.43 -12.22
CA ALA A 98 -5.29 -1.50 -12.10
C ALA A 98 -5.78 -2.91 -11.73
N LEU A 99 -5.30 -3.95 -12.41
CA LEU A 99 -5.70 -5.34 -12.14
C LEU A 99 -5.28 -5.79 -10.73
N LEU A 100 -4.05 -5.47 -10.32
CA LEU A 100 -3.57 -5.76 -8.97
C LEU A 100 -4.37 -5.00 -7.90
N GLY A 101 -4.76 -3.77 -8.20
CA GLY A 101 -5.64 -3.00 -7.33
C GLY A 101 -7.03 -3.65 -7.17
N LEU A 102 -7.67 -4.02 -8.28
CA LEU A 102 -8.94 -4.76 -8.25
C LEU A 102 -8.84 -6.08 -7.49
N ALA A 103 -7.74 -6.81 -7.66
CA ALA A 103 -7.49 -8.07 -6.96
C ALA A 103 -7.32 -7.84 -5.44
N ALA A 104 -6.55 -6.83 -5.03
CA ALA A 104 -6.39 -6.46 -3.63
C ALA A 104 -7.71 -6.03 -2.97
N ASP A 105 -8.58 -5.29 -3.68
CA ASP A 105 -9.91 -4.96 -3.17
C ASP A 105 -10.84 -6.17 -3.10
N ALA A 106 -10.68 -7.15 -4.00
CA ALA A 106 -11.39 -8.41 -3.90
C ALA A 106 -10.94 -9.20 -2.66
N VAL A 107 -9.64 -9.22 -2.33
CA VAL A 107 -9.14 -9.79 -1.06
C VAL A 107 -9.77 -9.09 0.15
N GLY A 108 -9.65 -7.76 0.24
CA GLY A 108 -10.19 -6.98 1.38
C GLY A 108 -11.72 -6.99 1.51
N THR A 109 -12.44 -7.59 0.57
CA THR A 109 -13.89 -7.80 0.61
C THR A 109 -14.29 -9.29 0.65
N GLY A 110 -13.32 -10.20 0.88
CA GLY A 110 -13.56 -11.64 1.00
C GLY A 110 -13.84 -12.37 -0.32
N ARG A 111 -13.70 -11.72 -1.47
CA ARG A 111 -13.99 -12.27 -2.81
C ARG A 111 -12.77 -12.98 -3.41
N LEU A 112 -12.24 -13.99 -2.71
CA LEU A 112 -10.97 -14.63 -3.05
C LEU A 112 -10.94 -15.29 -4.44
N GLY A 113 -12.06 -15.87 -4.90
CA GLY A 113 -12.15 -16.45 -6.24
C GLY A 113 -12.02 -15.40 -7.35
N GLU A 114 -12.52 -14.18 -7.12
CA GLU A 114 -12.33 -13.06 -8.03
C GLU A 114 -10.89 -12.54 -7.98
N ALA A 115 -10.33 -12.42 -6.78
CA ALA A 115 -8.95 -11.97 -6.59
C ALA A 115 -7.94 -12.83 -7.39
N ARG A 116 -8.09 -14.16 -7.35
CA ARG A 116 -7.25 -15.09 -8.15
C ARG A 116 -7.38 -14.85 -9.65
N LYS A 117 -8.61 -14.82 -10.17
CA LYS A 117 -8.87 -14.57 -11.61
C LYS A 117 -8.31 -13.23 -12.10
N LEU A 118 -8.32 -12.21 -11.24
CA LEU A 118 -7.75 -10.91 -11.56
C LEU A 118 -6.22 -10.96 -11.52
N ALA A 119 -5.63 -11.60 -10.52
CA ALA A 119 -4.18 -11.79 -10.40
C ALA A 119 -3.60 -12.56 -11.60
N ASP A 120 -4.27 -13.62 -12.05
CA ASP A 120 -3.86 -14.45 -13.20
C ASP A 120 -3.77 -13.67 -14.52
N ARG A 121 -4.44 -12.51 -14.61
CA ARG A 121 -4.48 -11.66 -15.82
C ARG A 121 -3.46 -10.53 -15.80
N VAL A 122 -2.71 -10.36 -14.72
CA VAL A 122 -1.77 -9.25 -14.55
C VAL A 122 -0.58 -9.44 -15.50
N PRO A 123 -0.26 -8.46 -16.37
CA PRO A 123 0.98 -8.51 -17.14
C PRO A 123 2.20 -8.29 -16.22
N LEU A 124 3.06 -9.30 -16.10
CA LEU A 124 4.21 -9.32 -15.19
C LEU A 124 5.51 -8.78 -15.84
N THR A 125 5.38 -7.79 -16.71
CA THR A 125 6.48 -7.27 -17.54
C THR A 125 7.44 -6.35 -16.76
N THR A 126 6.98 -5.72 -15.69
CA THR A 126 7.80 -4.85 -14.83
C THR A 126 8.14 -5.53 -13.50
N TRP A 127 9.28 -5.17 -12.90
CA TRP A 127 9.62 -5.61 -11.55
C TRP A 127 8.55 -5.19 -10.53
N ARG A 128 7.97 -4.00 -10.69
CA ARG A 128 6.93 -3.46 -9.81
C ARG A 128 5.65 -4.29 -9.88
N ALA A 129 5.26 -4.73 -11.08
CA ALA A 129 4.13 -5.64 -11.26
C ALA A 129 4.40 -7.00 -10.58
N ARG A 130 5.59 -7.58 -10.75
CA ARG A 130 5.97 -8.86 -10.10
C ARG A 130 5.96 -8.78 -8.57
N VAL A 131 6.52 -7.71 -8.00
CA VAL A 131 6.54 -7.50 -6.55
C VAL A 131 5.11 -7.39 -6.00
N ARG A 132 4.29 -6.50 -6.59
CA ARG A 132 2.91 -6.28 -6.14
C ARG A 132 2.02 -7.53 -6.36
N HIS A 133 2.26 -8.29 -7.44
CA HIS A 133 1.62 -9.58 -7.65
C HIS A 133 1.98 -10.57 -6.55
N GLY A 134 3.24 -10.62 -6.12
CA GLY A 134 3.66 -11.43 -4.98
C GLY A 134 2.95 -11.04 -3.68
N TRP A 135 2.77 -9.74 -3.41
CA TRP A 135 1.99 -9.29 -2.25
C TRP A 135 0.54 -9.76 -2.30
N VAL A 136 -0.17 -9.49 -3.41
CA VAL A 136 -1.58 -9.88 -3.57
C VAL A 136 -1.73 -11.40 -3.51
N SER A 137 -0.82 -12.15 -4.13
CA SER A 137 -0.85 -13.61 -4.09
C SER A 137 -0.65 -14.14 -2.67
N ALA A 138 0.30 -13.57 -1.91
CA ALA A 138 0.50 -13.91 -0.51
C ALA A 138 -0.75 -13.60 0.34
N GLU A 139 -1.37 -12.44 0.14
CA GLU A 139 -2.61 -12.05 0.83
C GLU A 139 -3.78 -12.99 0.48
N ILE A 140 -3.92 -13.41 -0.78
CA ILE A 140 -4.91 -14.42 -1.21
C ILE A 140 -4.66 -15.75 -0.49
N CYS A 141 -3.41 -16.21 -0.43
CA CYS A 141 -3.04 -17.46 0.23
C CYS A 141 -3.31 -17.39 1.73
N LEU A 142 -2.88 -16.33 2.42
CA LEU A 142 -3.16 -16.12 3.84
C LEU A 142 -4.66 -16.14 4.14
N SER A 143 -5.44 -15.42 3.33
CA SER A 143 -6.91 -15.36 3.49
C SER A 143 -7.60 -16.69 3.22
N ALA A 144 -6.96 -17.58 2.47
CA ALA A 144 -7.47 -18.92 2.14
C ALA A 144 -6.88 -20.04 3.01
N GLY A 145 -6.00 -19.73 3.97
CA GLY A 145 -5.25 -20.74 4.74
C GLY A 145 -4.23 -21.54 3.92
N GLY A 146 -3.76 -20.98 2.80
CA GLY A 146 -2.79 -21.60 1.89
C GLY A 146 -1.34 -21.12 2.07
N ALA A 147 -0.44 -21.67 1.25
CA ALA A 147 1.00 -21.39 1.32
C ALA A 147 1.37 -20.00 0.79
N ALA A 148 1.49 -19.01 1.66
CA ALA A 148 1.83 -17.63 1.31
C ALA A 148 3.34 -17.36 1.18
N LEU A 149 4.18 -18.14 1.87
CA LEU A 149 5.62 -17.89 1.99
C LEU A 149 6.34 -17.78 0.62
N PRO A 150 6.14 -18.68 -0.36
CA PRO A 150 6.84 -18.58 -1.64
C PRO A 150 6.50 -17.31 -2.43
N HIS A 151 5.28 -16.78 -2.26
CA HIS A 151 4.87 -15.53 -2.91
C HIS A 151 5.51 -14.32 -2.24
N ALA A 152 5.60 -14.32 -0.90
CA ALA A 152 6.23 -13.26 -0.15
C ALA A 152 7.75 -13.18 -0.38
N GLU A 153 8.44 -14.32 -0.39
CA GLU A 153 9.88 -14.41 -0.70
C GLU A 153 10.18 -13.89 -2.11
N ARG A 154 9.39 -14.28 -3.11
CA ARG A 154 9.54 -13.78 -4.49
C ARG A 154 9.34 -12.27 -4.56
N ALA A 155 8.35 -11.72 -3.83
CA ALA A 155 8.13 -10.28 -3.80
C ALA A 155 9.34 -9.53 -3.21
N LEU A 156 9.95 -10.08 -2.15
CA LEU A 156 11.16 -9.52 -1.57
C LEU A 156 12.35 -9.59 -2.53
N GLY A 157 12.59 -10.74 -3.16
CA GLY A 157 13.70 -10.94 -4.10
C GLY A 157 13.63 -10.08 -5.36
N GLU A 158 12.43 -9.70 -5.81
CA GLU A 158 12.22 -8.84 -6.98
C GLU A 158 12.22 -7.33 -6.65
N SER A 159 12.26 -6.96 -5.36
CA SER A 159 12.14 -5.57 -4.93
C SER A 159 13.39 -4.76 -5.29
N LYS A 160 13.21 -3.72 -6.12
CA LYS A 160 14.30 -2.81 -6.54
C LYS A 160 14.28 -1.44 -5.88
N ALA A 161 13.17 -1.08 -5.24
CA ALA A 161 12.99 0.19 -4.55
C ALA A 161 12.85 -0.03 -3.04
N ILE A 162 13.36 0.90 -2.24
CA ILE A 162 13.40 0.75 -0.78
C ILE A 162 12.01 0.58 -0.18
N ARG A 163 11.02 1.38 -0.58
CA ARG A 163 9.63 1.23 -0.13
C ARG A 163 9.06 -0.16 -0.44
N HIS A 164 9.38 -0.70 -1.62
CA HIS A 164 8.89 -2.02 -2.02
C HIS A 164 9.58 -3.13 -1.23
N ARG A 165 10.89 -3.00 -0.95
CA ARG A 165 11.60 -3.90 -0.03
C ARG A 165 10.92 -3.91 1.34
N VAL A 166 10.73 -2.75 1.97
CA VAL A 166 10.12 -2.64 3.30
C VAL A 166 8.70 -3.23 3.34
N LYS A 167 7.86 -2.94 2.33
CA LYS A 167 6.52 -3.56 2.23
C LYS A 167 6.61 -5.09 2.03
N SER A 168 7.55 -5.57 1.22
CA SER A 168 7.77 -7.01 1.02
C SER A 168 8.24 -7.70 2.31
N GLU A 169 9.07 -7.06 3.13
CA GLU A 169 9.48 -7.58 4.44
C GLU A 169 8.29 -7.70 5.40
N ILE A 170 7.38 -6.72 5.41
CA ILE A 170 6.13 -6.79 6.19
C ILE A 170 5.25 -7.96 5.70
N VAL A 171 5.10 -8.14 4.39
CA VAL A 171 4.32 -9.26 3.82
C VAL A 171 4.96 -10.61 4.14
N LEU A 172 6.29 -10.71 4.08
CA LEU A 172 7.03 -11.91 4.46
C LEU A 172 6.88 -12.22 5.95
N ALA A 173 6.94 -11.20 6.82
CA ALA A 173 6.67 -11.38 8.24
C ALA A 173 5.25 -11.89 8.50
N ALA A 174 4.25 -11.38 7.77
CA ALA A 174 2.88 -11.88 7.87
C ALA A 174 2.79 -13.36 7.44
N ALA A 175 3.46 -13.74 6.35
CA ALA A 175 3.51 -15.13 5.89
C ALA A 175 4.19 -16.09 6.88
N LEU A 176 5.15 -15.60 7.67
CA LEU A 176 5.87 -16.36 8.69
C LEU A 176 5.16 -16.38 10.06
N SER A 177 4.20 -15.49 10.31
CA SER A 177 3.61 -15.27 11.64
C SER A 177 3.07 -16.54 12.30
N GLY A 178 2.44 -17.43 11.53
CA GLY A 178 1.84 -18.68 12.03
C GLY A 178 2.82 -19.85 12.19
N THR A 179 4.01 -19.80 11.59
CA THR A 179 4.97 -20.92 11.58
C THR A 179 6.29 -20.59 12.27
N GLU A 180 6.76 -19.36 12.14
CA GLU A 180 8.06 -18.87 12.61
C GLU A 180 7.90 -17.52 13.32
N PRO A 181 7.12 -17.43 14.42
CA PRO A 181 6.73 -16.16 15.03
C PRO A 181 7.92 -15.32 15.52
N VAL A 182 9.00 -15.96 15.97
CA VAL A 182 10.23 -15.26 16.39
C VAL A 182 10.91 -14.58 15.20
N MET A 183 10.96 -15.25 14.04
CA MET A 183 11.52 -14.68 12.81
C MET A 183 10.62 -13.58 12.27
N ALA A 184 9.29 -13.82 12.24
CA ALA A 184 8.29 -12.84 11.86
C ALA A 184 8.47 -11.55 12.66
N ARG A 185 8.53 -11.65 14.00
CA ARG A 185 8.73 -10.50 14.90
C ARG A 185 10.01 -9.72 14.59
N LYS A 186 11.15 -10.41 14.42
CA LYS A 186 12.42 -9.74 14.08
C LYS A 186 12.32 -8.98 12.76
N LEU A 187 11.71 -9.61 11.76
CA LEU A 187 11.58 -9.03 10.43
C LEU A 187 10.65 -7.81 10.42
N VAL A 188 9.46 -7.91 11.02
CA VAL A 188 8.53 -6.77 11.09
C VAL A 188 9.05 -5.64 11.98
N THR A 189 9.81 -5.95 13.04
CA THR A 189 10.48 -4.93 13.87
C THR A 189 11.40 -4.07 13.01
N ARG A 190 12.32 -4.72 12.27
CA ARG A 190 13.24 -4.05 11.36
C ARG A 190 12.50 -3.27 10.29
N ALA A 191 11.51 -3.86 9.63
CA ALA A 191 10.76 -3.19 8.57
C ALA A 191 10.00 -1.95 9.08
N ARG A 192 9.47 -2.00 10.32
CA ARG A 192 8.83 -0.87 10.99
C ARG A 192 9.84 0.23 11.35
N ASP A 193 11.04 -0.12 11.79
CA ASP A 193 12.11 0.84 12.07
C ASP A 193 12.60 1.51 10.78
N ASP A 194 12.92 0.72 9.74
CA ASP A 194 13.27 1.23 8.41
C ASP A 194 12.17 2.17 7.87
N ALA A 195 10.89 1.79 7.99
CA ALA A 195 9.76 2.63 7.57
C ALA A 195 9.68 3.95 8.36
N THR A 196 10.03 3.94 9.65
CA THR A 196 10.00 5.13 10.51
C THR A 196 11.11 6.11 10.12
N ASP A 197 12.32 5.60 9.97
CA ASP A 197 13.50 6.38 9.59
C ASP A 197 13.36 7.00 8.20
N LEU A 198 12.66 6.31 7.29
CA LEU A 198 12.38 6.77 5.92
C LEU A 198 11.08 7.57 5.78
N HIS A 199 10.43 7.91 6.90
CA HIS A 199 9.16 8.66 6.93
C HIS A 199 8.01 8.01 6.14
N LEU A 200 8.00 6.70 6.01
CA LEU A 200 6.98 5.91 5.32
C LEU A 200 5.80 5.62 6.26
N SER A 201 5.10 6.66 6.74
CA SER A 201 4.00 6.52 7.71
C SER A 201 2.91 5.54 7.26
N SER A 202 2.71 5.39 5.93
CA SER A 202 1.76 4.42 5.38
C SER A 202 2.13 2.94 5.64
N LEU A 203 3.40 2.65 5.95
CA LEU A 203 3.89 1.31 6.30
C LEU A 203 4.15 1.11 7.79
N VAL A 204 4.35 2.19 8.55
CA VAL A 204 4.62 2.10 10.00
C VAL A 204 3.41 1.57 10.77
N TRP A 205 2.20 2.11 10.52
CA TRP A 205 1.02 1.69 11.30
C TRP A 205 0.60 0.23 11.02
N PRO A 206 0.58 -0.30 9.78
CA PRO A 206 0.26 -1.71 9.56
C PRO A 206 1.34 -2.65 10.10
N ALA A 207 2.62 -2.25 10.01
CA ALA A 207 3.70 -3.04 10.61
C ALA A 207 3.59 -3.08 12.13
N SER A 208 3.13 -2.00 12.75
CA SER A 208 2.86 -1.95 14.20
C SER A 208 1.67 -2.83 14.60
N LEU A 209 0.63 -2.93 13.78
CA LEU A 209 -0.47 -3.89 14.02
C LEU A 209 0.02 -5.34 13.90
N LEU A 210 0.80 -5.66 12.86
CA LEU A 210 1.39 -6.99 12.73
C LEU A 210 2.31 -7.32 13.90
N LEU A 211 3.09 -6.35 14.41
CA LEU A 211 3.86 -6.51 15.65
C LEU A 211 2.97 -6.81 16.86
N ALA A 212 1.81 -6.19 16.97
CA ALA A 212 0.87 -6.45 18.06
C ALA A 212 0.34 -7.90 18.05
N GLU A 213 0.27 -8.52 16.87
CA GLU A 213 -0.13 -9.93 16.69
C GLU A 213 1.02 -10.90 17.00
N VAL A 214 2.25 -10.63 16.54
CA VAL A 214 3.40 -11.55 16.68
C VAL A 214 4.22 -11.34 17.96
N ASP A 215 3.91 -10.30 18.75
CA ASP A 215 4.57 -9.99 20.02
C ASP A 215 3.55 -9.74 21.16
N PRO A 216 2.82 -10.78 21.63
CA PRO A 216 1.70 -10.61 22.55
C PRO A 216 2.05 -9.90 23.87
N SER A 217 3.29 -10.03 24.35
CA SER A 217 3.76 -9.37 25.59
C SER A 217 3.76 -7.85 25.50
N GLU A 218 3.97 -7.29 24.30
CA GLU A 218 4.04 -5.85 24.06
C GLU A 218 2.87 -5.36 23.17
N SER A 219 1.83 -6.18 23.00
CA SER A 219 0.72 -5.92 22.07
C SER A 219 0.10 -4.54 22.27
N SER A 220 -0.19 -4.14 23.51
CA SER A 220 -0.73 -2.82 23.85
C SER A 220 0.17 -1.66 23.42
N ARG A 221 1.49 -1.82 23.51
CA ARG A 221 2.47 -0.81 23.09
C ARG A 221 2.45 -0.67 21.57
N HIS A 222 2.44 -1.78 20.86
CA HIS A 222 2.43 -1.83 19.39
C HIS A 222 1.12 -1.26 18.83
N THR A 223 -0.04 -1.63 19.40
CA THR A 223 -1.34 -1.06 19.03
C THR A 223 -1.39 0.45 19.28
N ARG A 224 -0.87 0.93 20.42
CA ARG A 224 -0.77 2.38 20.69
C ARG A 224 0.09 3.10 19.67
N ASN A 225 1.24 2.53 19.28
CA ASN A 225 2.09 3.10 18.24
C ASN A 225 1.36 3.18 16.89
N ALA A 226 0.64 2.11 16.51
CA ALA A 226 -0.17 2.09 15.31
C ALA A 226 -1.22 3.22 15.31
N ALA A 227 -1.94 3.39 16.43
CA ALA A 227 -2.95 4.43 16.59
C ALA A 227 -2.37 5.86 16.49
N LEU A 228 -1.22 6.13 17.11
CA LEU A 228 -0.55 7.44 17.04
C LEU A 228 -0.15 7.80 15.61
N VAL A 229 0.47 6.87 14.89
CA VAL A 229 0.88 7.08 13.49
C VAL A 229 -0.34 7.26 12.59
N LEU A 230 -1.37 6.42 12.77
CA LEU A 230 -2.62 6.50 12.03
C LEU A 230 -3.32 7.85 12.28
N HIS A 231 -3.39 8.32 13.52
CA HIS A 231 -3.95 9.63 13.85
C HIS A 231 -3.25 10.76 13.08
N GLY A 232 -1.92 10.82 13.11
CA GLY A 232 -1.16 11.82 12.35
C GLY A 232 -1.30 11.72 10.83
N LEU A 233 -1.54 10.51 10.31
CA LEU A 233 -1.87 10.29 8.90
C LEU A 233 -3.29 10.76 8.56
N LEU A 234 -4.28 10.52 9.43
CA LEU A 234 -5.67 10.96 9.25
C LEU A 234 -5.80 12.49 9.26
N LEU A 235 -5.03 13.19 10.09
CA LEU A 235 -4.94 14.67 10.06
C LEU A 235 -4.46 15.20 8.70
N ARG A 236 -3.67 14.41 7.97
CA ARG A 236 -3.14 14.73 6.64
C ARG A 236 -3.94 14.09 5.50
N THR A 237 -5.14 13.60 5.79
CA THR A 237 -6.02 12.90 4.83
C THR A 237 -7.22 13.77 4.46
N ASP A 238 -7.58 13.75 3.17
CA ASP A 238 -8.74 14.51 2.68
C ASP A 238 -10.06 13.99 3.30
N PRO A 239 -11.15 14.78 3.31
CA PRO A 239 -12.40 14.41 3.96
C PRO A 239 -12.94 13.04 3.54
N ARG A 240 -12.84 12.70 2.24
CA ARG A 240 -13.33 11.40 1.74
C ARG A 240 -12.48 10.24 2.28
N GLY A 241 -11.18 10.43 2.44
CA GLY A 241 -10.32 9.40 3.02
C GLY A 241 -10.63 9.15 4.50
N ARG A 242 -10.89 10.21 5.27
CA ARG A 242 -11.26 10.09 6.69
C ARG A 242 -12.59 9.36 6.88
N GLU A 243 -13.60 9.69 6.09
CA GLU A 243 -14.89 8.98 6.09
C GLU A 243 -14.73 7.48 5.79
N LEU A 244 -13.82 7.11 4.89
CA LEU A 244 -13.54 5.70 4.58
C LEU A 244 -12.87 4.99 5.75
N ALA A 245 -11.90 5.65 6.40
CA ALA A 245 -11.19 5.11 7.56
C ALA A 245 -12.14 4.88 8.74
N GLU A 246 -13.01 5.86 9.05
CA GLU A 246 -13.98 5.78 10.16
C GLU A 246 -14.96 4.61 10.02
N ARG A 247 -15.31 4.23 8.78
CA ARG A 247 -16.25 3.14 8.49
C ARG A 247 -15.56 1.80 8.23
N SER A 248 -14.23 1.76 8.25
CA SER A 248 -13.47 0.60 7.84
C SER A 248 -13.28 -0.37 9.00
N PRO A 249 -13.62 -1.67 8.85
CA PRO A 249 -13.27 -2.69 9.84
C PRO A 249 -11.76 -2.98 9.89
N TRP A 250 -11.01 -2.54 8.87
CA TRP A 250 -9.57 -2.75 8.74
C TRP A 250 -8.71 -1.65 9.38
N VAL A 251 -9.34 -0.54 9.78
CA VAL A 251 -8.64 0.61 10.34
C VAL A 251 -9.02 0.67 11.83
N PRO A 252 -8.06 0.52 12.76
CA PRO A 252 -8.36 0.61 14.18
C PRO A 252 -8.99 1.95 14.53
N ASP A 253 -9.93 1.95 15.48
CA ASP A 253 -10.54 3.18 15.98
C ASP A 253 -9.45 4.10 16.59
N PRO A 254 -9.20 5.29 16.02
CA PRO A 254 -8.21 6.21 16.53
C PRO A 254 -8.56 6.79 17.91
N ALA A 255 -9.82 6.66 18.37
CA ALA A 255 -10.23 7.08 19.71
C ALA A 255 -9.80 6.10 20.84
N GLY A 256 -9.22 4.94 20.48
CA GLY A 256 -8.99 3.83 21.41
C GLY A 256 -10.31 3.14 21.80
N PRO A 257 -10.26 2.05 22.58
CA PRO A 257 -11.48 1.46 23.11
C PRO A 257 -12.20 2.53 23.96
N THR A 258 -13.37 2.95 23.50
CA THR A 258 -14.27 3.77 24.30
C THR A 258 -14.93 2.87 25.34
N GLY A 259 -14.37 2.86 26.55
CA GLY A 259 -14.94 2.18 27.72
C GLY A 259 -14.35 0.80 28.01
#